data_AF-A0A847PRP4-F1
#
_entry.id   AF-A0A847PRP4-F1
#
_cell.length_a   1.000
_cell.length_b   1.000
_cell.length_c   1.000
_cell.angle_alpha   90.00
_cell.angle_beta   90.00
_cell.angle_gamma   90.00
#
_symmetry.space_group_name_H-M   'P 1'
#
loop_
_entity.id
_entity.type
_entity.pdbx_description
1 polymer ?
#
loop_
_entity_poly.entity_id
_entity_poly.type
_entity_poly.pdbx_seq_one_letter_code
_entity_poly.pdbx_strand_id
1 'polypeptide(L)' 'MKMTEIRKARLAAGVTQKRAAEMCGVPLRTYQDWEYGKRNPPEYVKVMIINKLMEECKMTKK' A
#
# COMPACT_ATOMS: atom_id res chain seq x y z
N MET A 1 -5.37 -12.58 -11.86
CA MET A 1 -5.43 -11.23 -11.23
C MET A 1 -4.03 -10.64 -11.22
N LYS A 2 -3.84 -9.42 -11.75
CA LYS A 2 -2.52 -8.75 -11.79
C LYS A 2 -2.18 -8.24 -10.39
N MET A 3 -1.07 -8.67 -9.79
CA MET A 3 -0.59 -8.10 -8.52
C MET A 3 0.07 -6.76 -8.77
N THR A 4 -0.51 -5.68 -8.24
CA THR A 4 0.08 -4.34 -8.28
C THR A 4 1.23 -4.21 -7.29
N GLU A 5 2.13 -3.26 -7.53
CA GLU A 5 3.29 -3.03 -6.67
C GLU A 5 2.89 -2.64 -5.24
N ILE A 6 1.80 -1.88 -5.09
CA ILE A 6 1.23 -1.52 -3.78
C ILE A 6 0.78 -2.78 -3.03
N ARG A 7 0.10 -3.71 -3.71
CA ARG A 7 -0.32 -4.99 -3.11
C ARG A 7 0.89 -5.83 -2.69
N LYS A 8 1.96 -5.86 -3.48
CA LYS A 8 3.20 -6.55 -3.12
C LYS A 8 3.86 -5.95 -1.88
N ALA A 9 3.98 -4.62 -1.84
CA ALA A 9 4.52 -3.90 -0.69
C ALA A 9 3.71 -4.15 0.59
N ARG A 10 2.36 -4.12 0.49
CA ARG A 10 1.49 -4.41 1.64
C ARG A 10 1.66 -5.82 2.17
N LEU A 11 1.74 -6.82 1.28
CA LEU A 11 1.95 -8.21 1.68
C LEU A 11 3.32 -8.40 2.32
N ALA A 12 4.37 -7.74 1.81
CA ALA A 12 5.69 -7.74 2.44
C ALA A 12 5.68 -7.09 3.83
N ALA A 13 4.87 -6.03 4.01
CA ALA A 13 4.68 -5.37 5.30
C ALA A 13 3.80 -6.16 6.28
N GLY A 14 3.08 -7.20 5.83
CA GLY A 14 2.23 -8.03 6.70
C GLY A 14 0.98 -7.31 7.23
N VAL A 15 0.58 -6.18 6.64
CA VAL A 15 -0.57 -5.38 7.12
C VAL A 15 -1.84 -5.60 6.31
N THR A 16 -2.99 -5.34 6.94
CA THR A 16 -4.31 -5.38 6.28
C THR A 16 -4.48 -4.17 5.35
N GLN A 17 -5.41 -4.24 4.39
CA GLN A 17 -5.73 -3.09 3.51
C GLN A 17 -6.22 -1.87 4.30
N LYS A 18 -7.03 -2.11 5.35
CA LYS A 18 -7.52 -1.06 6.25
C LYS A 18 -6.35 -0.34 6.93
N ARG A 19 -5.42 -1.12 7.52
CA ARG A 19 -4.26 -0.56 8.20
C ARG A 19 -3.35 0.20 7.23
N ALA A 20 -3.09 -0.35 6.05
CA ALA A 20 -2.32 0.34 5.01
C ALA A 20 -2.96 1.68 4.58
N ALA A 21 -4.28 1.71 4.41
CA ALA A 21 -5.01 2.93 4.05
C ALA A 21 -4.91 4.01 5.14
N GLU A 22 -5.09 3.61 6.41
CA GLU A 22 -4.93 4.50 7.57
C GLU A 22 -3.51 5.08 7.65
N MET A 23 -2.48 4.26 7.47
CA MET A 23 -1.07 4.68 7.52
C MET A 23 -0.70 5.65 6.39
N CYS A 24 -1.28 5.44 5.21
CA CYS A 24 -1.09 6.31 4.06
C CYS A 24 -1.98 7.56 4.10
N GLY A 25 -2.92 7.65 5.05
CA GLY A 25 -3.86 8.77 5.16
C GLY A 25 -4.85 8.85 3.99
N VAL A 26 -5.19 7.72 3.38
CA VAL A 26 -6.09 7.66 2.21
C VAL A 26 -7.37 6.89 2.54
N PRO A 27 -8.49 7.19 1.86
CA PRO A 27 -9.69 6.38 2.00
C PRO A 27 -9.44 4.92 1.60
N LEU A 28 -9.97 3.97 2.37
CA LEU A 28 -9.84 2.53 2.09
C LEU A 28 -10.26 2.18 0.67
N ARG A 29 -11.35 2.78 0.17
CA ARG A 29 -11.84 2.55 -1.19
C ARG A 29 -10.83 2.99 -2.25
N THR A 30 -10.15 4.11 -2.06
CA THR A 30 -9.09 4.60 -2.94
C THR A 30 -7.91 3.64 -2.96
N TYR A 31 -7.48 3.19 -1.78
CA TYR A 31 -6.40 2.22 -1.64
C TYR A 31 -6.74 0.88 -2.32
N GLN A 32 -7.98 0.42 -2.17
CA GLN A 32 -8.48 -0.79 -2.83
C GLN A 32 -8.52 -0.62 -4.36
N ASP A 33 -9.00 0.50 -4.88
CA ASP A 33 -9.01 0.77 -6.32
C ASP A 33 -7.59 0.74 -6.92
N TRP A 34 -6.57 1.19 -6.16
CA TRP A 34 -5.17 1.04 -6.55
C TRP A 34 -4.68 -0.41 -6.50
N GLU A 35 -5.00 -1.17 -5.44
CA GLU A 35 -4.62 -2.58 -5.37
C GLU A 35 -5.30 -3.45 -6.44
N TYR A 36 -6.53 -3.12 -6.81
CA TYR A 36 -7.28 -3.81 -7.86
C TYR A 36 -6.94 -3.34 -9.28
N GLY A 37 -6.12 -2.29 -9.41
CA GLY A 37 -5.77 -1.72 -10.72
C GLY A 37 -6.93 -1.01 -11.42
N LYS A 38 -7.99 -0.65 -10.68
CA LYS A 38 -9.11 0.14 -11.19
C LYS A 38 -8.72 1.61 -11.40
N ARG A 39 -7.76 2.10 -10.61
CA ARG A 39 -7.15 3.43 -10.75
C ARG A 39 -5.64 3.32 -10.59
N ASN A 40 -4.90 4.04 -11.41
CA ASN A 40 -3.48 4.25 -11.18
C ASN A 40 -3.29 5.52 -10.33
N PRO A 41 -2.65 5.43 -9.15
CA PRO A 41 -2.20 6.61 -8.45
C PRO A 41 -1.13 7.35 -9.27
N PRO A 42 -0.96 8.66 -9.09
CA PRO A 42 0.22 9.37 -9.57
C PRO A 42 1.50 8.68 -9.08
N GLU A 43 2.57 8.70 -9.89
CA GLU A 43 3.80 7.96 -9.57
C GLU A 43 4.40 8.38 -8.22
N TYR A 44 4.35 9.67 -7.88
CA TYR A 44 4.85 10.17 -6.58
C TYR A 44 4.05 9.60 -5.39
N VAL A 45 2.73 9.43 -5.54
CA VAL A 45 1.86 8.83 -4.51
C VAL A 45 2.19 7.36 -4.35
N LYS A 46 2.40 6.66 -5.47
CA LYS A 46 2.78 5.26 -5.48
C LYS A 46 4.11 5.03 -4.76
N VAL A 47 5.13 5.84 -5.05
CA VAL A 47 6.44 5.79 -4.38
C VAL A 47 6.29 6.06 -2.88
N MET A 48 5.51 7.09 -2.49
CA MET A 48 5.26 7.43 -1.08
C MET A 48 4.61 6.27 -0.31
N ILE A 49 3.59 5.64 -0.90
CA ILE A 49 2.89 4.50 -0.29
C ILE A 49 3.83 3.30 -0.12
N ILE A 50 4.56 2.95 -1.18
CA ILE A 50 5.48 1.81 -1.15
C ILE A 50 6.55 2.03 -0.07
N ASN A 51 7.18 3.20 -0.02
CA ASN A 51 8.20 3.51 0.98
C ASN A 51 7.64 3.39 2.40
N LYS A 52 6.46 3.96 2.66
CA LYS A 52 5.84 3.92 3.98
C LYS A 52 5.48 2.50 4.42
N LEU A 53 4.96 1.66 3.51
CA LEU A 53 4.70 0.24 3.80
C LEU A 53 6.01 -0.53 4.07
N MET A 54 7.08 -0.23 3.33
CA MET A 54 8.37 -0.88 3.52
C MET A 54 9.06 -0.48 4.82
N GLU A 55 8.90 0.77 5.30
CA GLU A 55 9.36 1.20 6.63
C GLU A 55 8.70 0.39 7.75
N GLU A 56 7.42 0.09 7.60
CA GLU A 56 6.62 -0.59 8.64
C GLU A 56 6.91 -2.10 8.68
N CYS A 57 7.31 -2.68 7.55
CA CYS A 57 7.93 -4.01 7.50
C CYS A 57 9.22 -4.08 8.35
N LYS A 58 10.00 -3.00 8.44
CA LYS A 58 11.23 -2.97 9.26
C LYS A 58 10.91 -2.85 10.75
N MET A 59 9.86 -2.11 11.11
CA MET A 59 9.45 -1.90 12.51
C MET A 59 8.93 -3.19 13.16
N THR A 60 8.29 -4.06 12.38
CA THR A 60 7.67 -5.31 12.84
C THR A 60 8.65 -6.49 12.95
N LYS A 61 9.90 -6.35 12.47
CA LYS A 61 10.94 -7.39 12.52
C LYS A 61 11.94 -7.22 13.68
N LYS A 62 11.65 -6.35 14.65
CA LYS A 62 12.46 -6.14 15.85
C LYS A 62 11.82 -6.83 17.04
#